data_AF-A0AAD7KVP1-F1
#
_entry.id   AF-A0AAD7KVP1-F1
#
_cell.length_a   1.000
_cell.length_b   1.000
_cell.length_c   1.000
_cell.angle_alpha   90.00
_cell.angle_beta   90.00
_cell.angle_gamma   90.00
#
_symmetry.space_group_name_H-M   'P 1'
#
loop_
_entity.id
_entity.type
_entity.pdbx_description
1 polymer ?
#
loop_
_entity_poly.entity_id
_entity_poly.type
_entity_poly.pdbx_seq_one_letter_code
_entity_poly.pdbx_strand_id
1 'polypeptide(L)'
;MTNEKLGMYEIYIPRAAEIFGVPKTREIFEQAIESGLSDKDVKTMCLKYTELESSSGDFDRARGLYVFAPQFADPQSDPELWNKWHEFEVQHGDEDTFREMLCIKGSVSASYSQMHFILPEYL
;
A
#
# COMPACT_ATOMS: atom_id res chain seq x y z
N MET A 1 -11.58 13.40 13.50
CA MET A 1 -10.69 14.39 12.85
C MET A 1 -9.59 13.74 12.00
N THR A 2 -9.65 12.45 11.65
CA THR A 2 -8.66 11.78 10.78
C THR A 2 -8.95 11.94 9.28
N ASN A 3 -10.22 12.11 8.91
CA ASN A 3 -10.67 12.15 7.51
C ASN A 3 -10.23 13.44 6.76
N GLU A 4 -10.01 14.56 7.46
CA GLU A 4 -9.66 15.84 6.83
C GLU A 4 -8.28 15.84 6.17
N LYS A 5 -7.31 15.13 6.76
CA LYS A 5 -5.95 15.04 6.20
C LYS A 5 -5.92 14.27 4.88
N LEU A 6 -6.63 13.15 4.81
CA LEU A 6 -6.71 12.34 3.58
C LEU A 6 -7.26 13.19 2.43
N GLY A 7 -8.39 13.86 2.63
CA GLY A 7 -9.00 14.70 1.59
C GLY A 7 -8.07 15.82 1.10
N MET A 8 -7.24 16.39 1.97
CA MET A 8 -6.23 17.37 1.56
C MET A 8 -5.16 16.76 0.66
N TYR A 9 -4.63 15.58 1.00
CA TYR A 9 -3.66 14.89 0.16
C TYR A 9 -4.25 14.45 -1.17
N GLU A 10 -5.52 14.02 -1.21
CA GLU A 10 -6.19 13.65 -2.45
C GLU A 10 -6.30 14.79 -3.47
N ILE A 11 -6.41 16.03 -3.00
CA ILE A 11 -6.42 17.22 -3.87
C ILE A 11 -5.00 17.69 -4.17
N TYR A 12 -4.11 17.66 -3.16
CA TYR A 12 -2.77 18.22 -3.27
C TYR A 12 -1.83 17.38 -4.15
N ILE A 13 -1.88 16.05 -4.03
CA ILE A 13 -0.96 15.13 -4.72
C ILE A 13 -1.09 15.21 -6.25
N PRO A 14 -2.30 15.10 -6.86
CA PRO A 14 -2.44 15.23 -8.31
C PRO A 14 -1.95 16.60 -8.79
N ARG A 15 -2.26 17.66 -8.04
CA ARG A 15 -1.83 19.01 -8.39
C ARG A 15 -0.31 19.19 -8.32
N ALA A 16 0.33 18.58 -7.32
CA ALA A 16 1.78 18.61 -7.21
C ALA A 16 2.44 17.79 -8.33
N ALA A 17 1.87 16.66 -8.72
CA ALA A 17 2.36 15.86 -9.85
C ALA A 17 2.30 16.63 -11.17
N GLU A 18 1.23 17.39 -11.41
CA GLU A 18 1.10 18.25 -12.61
C GLU A 18 2.15 19.37 -12.66
N ILE A 19 2.45 20.00 -11.52
CA ILE A 19 3.29 21.20 -11.47
C ILE A 19 4.77 20.86 -11.34
N PHE A 20 5.10 19.91 -10.47
CA PHE A 20 6.47 19.65 -10.03
C PHE A 20 7.01 18.30 -10.52
N GLY A 21 6.15 17.43 -11.04
CA GLY A 21 6.52 16.10 -11.52
C GLY A 21 6.77 15.08 -10.39
N VAL A 22 7.12 13.86 -10.81
CA VAL A 22 7.20 12.66 -9.96
C VAL A 22 8.10 12.83 -8.73
N PRO A 23 9.33 13.39 -8.81
CA PRO A 23 10.23 13.47 -7.66
C PRO A 23 9.63 14.22 -6.47
N LYS A 24 8.91 15.32 -6.73
CA LYS A 24 8.31 16.10 -5.65
C LYS A 24 7.06 15.42 -5.09
N THR A 25 6.29 14.75 -5.95
CA THR A 25 5.12 13.99 -5.53
C THR A 25 5.50 12.83 -4.60
N ARG A 26 6.66 12.20 -4.80
CA ARG A 26 7.22 11.18 -3.91
C ARG A 26 7.38 11.68 -2.47
N GLU A 27 8.02 12.83 -2.31
CA GLU A 27 8.22 13.45 -0.99
C GLU A 27 6.87 13.70 -0.29
N ILE A 28 5.84 14.08 -1.04
CA ILE A 28 4.50 14.34 -0.50
C ILE A 28 3.83 13.04 -0.05
N PHE A 29 3.98 11.94 -0.80
CA PHE A 29 3.47 10.63 -0.39
C PHE A 29 4.17 10.11 0.87
N GLU A 30 5.49 10.22 0.94
CA GLU A 30 6.28 9.82 2.11
C GLU A 30 5.86 10.63 3.34
N GLN A 31 5.70 11.95 3.20
CA GLN A 31 5.14 12.80 4.25
C GLN A 31 3.72 12.39 4.65
N ALA A 32 2.86 12.02 3.70
CA ALA A 32 1.50 11.59 4.00
C ALA A 32 1.50 10.32 4.86
N ILE A 33 2.33 9.33 4.51
CA ILE A 33 2.49 8.07 5.25
C ILE A 33 3.01 8.32 6.68
N GLU A 34 3.93 9.26 6.86
CA GLU A 34 4.50 9.61 8.18
C GLU A 34 3.63 10.59 9.00
N SER A 35 2.65 11.26 8.39
CA SER A 35 1.88 12.36 9.02
C SER A 35 0.88 11.94 10.11
N GLY A 36 0.83 10.65 10.46
CA GLY A 36 -0.12 10.08 11.41
C GLY A 36 -1.53 9.93 10.84
N LEU A 37 -1.63 9.49 9.58
CA LEU A 37 -2.88 8.99 8.99
C LEU A 37 -3.32 7.70 9.68
N SER A 38 -4.61 7.35 9.59
CA SER A 38 -5.07 6.04 10.06
C SER A 38 -4.51 4.92 9.18
N ASP A 39 -4.35 3.70 9.69
CA ASP A 39 -3.80 2.57 8.92
C ASP A 39 -4.54 2.36 7.58
N LYS A 40 -5.87 2.54 7.58
CA LYS A 40 -6.69 2.49 6.37
C LYS A 40 -6.29 3.57 5.35
N ASP A 41 -6.07 4.79 5.81
CA ASP A 41 -5.72 5.93 4.97
C ASP A 41 -4.28 5.82 4.46
N VAL A 42 -3.35 5.33 5.29
CA VAL A 42 -1.97 5.01 4.91
C VAL A 42 -1.97 3.97 3.79
N LYS A 43 -2.72 2.88 3.93
CA LYS A 43 -2.89 1.88 2.87
C LYS A 43 -3.42 2.49 1.58
N THR A 44 -4.44 3.35 1.65
CA THR A 44 -4.96 4.05 0.46
C THR A 44 -3.89 4.93 -0.18
N MET A 45 -3.06 5.62 0.60
CA MET A 45 -1.93 6.40 0.09
C MET A 45 -0.87 5.51 -0.55
N CYS A 46 -0.51 4.37 0.06
CA CYS A 46 0.43 3.41 -0.52
C CYS A 46 -0.06 2.89 -1.88
N LEU A 47 -1.34 2.54 -2.01
CA LEU A 47 -1.92 2.10 -3.29
C LEU A 47 -1.82 3.18 -4.37
N LYS A 48 -2.19 4.42 -4.06
CA LYS A 48 -2.04 5.53 -5.01
C LYS A 48 -0.58 5.79 -5.37
N TYR A 49 0.33 5.62 -4.41
CA TYR A 49 1.77 5.76 -4.66
C TYR A 49 2.29 4.65 -5.57
N THR A 50 1.84 3.39 -5.40
CA THR A 50 2.19 2.29 -6.31
C THR A 50 1.75 2.56 -7.75
N GLU A 51 0.57 3.15 -7.94
CA GLU A 51 0.05 3.52 -9.26
C GLU A 51 0.90 4.62 -9.91
N LEU A 52 1.34 5.60 -9.13
CA LEU A 52 2.27 6.64 -9.62
C LEU A 52 3.62 6.04 -10.04
N GLU A 53 4.23 5.19 -9.23
CA GLU A 53 5.54 4.59 -9.55
C GLU A 53 5.45 3.64 -10.73
N SER A 54 4.36 2.85 -10.82
CA SER A 54 4.11 1.95 -11.95
C SER A 54 3.92 2.72 -13.26
N SER A 55 3.17 3.83 -13.24
CA SER A 55 3.00 4.69 -14.43
C SER A 55 4.26 5.47 -14.80
N SER A 56 5.16 5.70 -13.85
CA SER A 56 6.47 6.31 -14.08
C SER A 56 7.52 5.31 -14.61
N GLY A 57 7.22 4.01 -14.55
CA GLY A 57 8.12 2.93 -14.97
C GLY A 57 9.09 2.45 -13.88
N ASP A 58 8.97 2.96 -12.66
CA ASP A 58 9.82 2.59 -11.52
C ASP A 58 9.21 1.40 -10.76
N PHE A 59 9.19 0.22 -11.41
CA PHE A 59 8.54 -0.98 -10.89
C PHE A 59 9.15 -1.49 -9.57
N ASP A 60 10.45 -1.32 -9.36
CA ASP A 60 11.11 -1.73 -8.12
C ASP A 60 10.64 -0.92 -6.91
N ARG A 61 10.36 0.38 -7.10
CA ARG A 61 9.76 1.22 -6.06
C ARG A 61 8.31 0.82 -5.80
N ALA A 62 7.55 0.54 -6.86
CA ALA A 62 6.18 0.04 -6.72
C ALA A 62 6.15 -1.27 -5.91
N ARG A 63 7.08 -2.21 -6.16
CA ARG A 63 7.23 -3.43 -5.35
C ARG A 63 7.53 -3.15 -3.89
N GLY A 64 8.46 -2.24 -3.60
CA GLY A 64 8.77 -1.85 -2.23
C GLY A 64 7.53 -1.35 -1.47
N LEU A 65 6.67 -0.59 -2.13
CA LEU A 65 5.40 -0.13 -1.56
C LEU A 65 4.39 -1.28 -1.38
N TYR A 66 4.32 -2.23 -2.31
CA TYR A 66 3.47 -3.42 -2.16
C TYR A 66 3.92 -4.34 -1.03
N VAL A 67 5.22 -4.41 -0.73
CA VAL A 67 5.74 -5.13 0.45
C VAL A 67 5.42 -4.37 1.75
N PHE A 68 5.42 -3.03 1.69
CA PHE A 68 5.15 -2.18 2.86
C PHE A 68 3.65 -2.12 3.23
N ALA A 69 2.76 -2.01 2.23
CA ALA A 69 1.33 -1.81 2.42
C ALA A 69 0.59 -2.86 3.28
N PRO A 70 0.91 -4.17 3.21
CA PRO A 70 0.30 -5.20 4.04
C PRO A 70 0.45 -5.01 5.55
N GLN A 71 1.39 -4.18 6.02
CA GLN A 71 1.52 -3.84 7.45
C GLN A 71 0.31 -3.06 7.99
N PHE A 72 -0.47 -2.43 7.10
CA PHE A 72 -1.62 -1.59 7.42
C PHE A 72 -2.93 -2.17 6.89
N ALA A 73 -2.89 -3.38 6.34
CA ALA A 73 -4.02 -4.02 5.68
C ALA A 73 -4.36 -5.34 6.37
N ASP A 74 -5.64 -5.57 6.62
CA ASP A 74 -6.10 -6.87 7.10
C ASP A 74 -6.30 -7.80 5.89
N PRO A 75 -5.59 -8.95 5.81
CA PRO A 75 -5.70 -9.87 4.70
C PRO A 75 -7.12 -10.42 4.47
N GLN A 76 -8.02 -10.42 5.47
CA GLN A 76 -9.42 -10.82 5.29
C GLN A 76 -10.31 -9.67 4.78
N SER A 77 -10.03 -8.46 5.23
CA SER A 77 -10.88 -7.29 4.95
C SER A 77 -10.45 -6.50 3.71
N ASP A 78 -9.22 -6.72 3.22
CA ASP A 78 -8.61 -5.93 2.14
C ASP A 78 -8.19 -6.76 0.92
N PRO A 79 -9.12 -7.43 0.23
CA PRO A 79 -8.80 -8.20 -0.98
C PRO A 79 -8.29 -7.31 -2.13
N GLU A 80 -8.65 -6.02 -2.14
CA GLU A 80 -8.25 -5.07 -3.18
C GLU A 80 -6.73 -4.91 -3.26
N LEU A 81 -6.04 -4.83 -2.11
CA LEU A 81 -4.58 -4.70 -2.07
C LEU A 81 -3.91 -5.89 -2.75
N TRP A 82 -4.33 -7.10 -2.38
CA TRP A 82 -3.76 -8.34 -2.92
C TRP A 82 -4.09 -8.54 -4.38
N ASN A 83 -5.29 -8.14 -4.83
CA ASN A 83 -5.68 -8.23 -6.23
C ASN A 83 -4.86 -7.26 -7.08
N LYS A 84 -4.67 -6.01 -6.63
CA LYS A 84 -3.83 -5.03 -7.33
C LYS A 84 -2.37 -5.49 -7.40
N TRP A 85 -1.81 -6.01 -6.30
CA TRP A 85 -0.45 -6.54 -6.30
C TRP A 85 -0.30 -7.76 -7.22
N HIS A 86 -1.27 -8.67 -7.20
CA HIS A 86 -1.30 -9.80 -8.14
C HIS A 86 -1.32 -9.33 -9.59
N GLU A 87 -2.21 -8.41 -9.96
CA GLU A 87 -2.27 -7.84 -11.31
C GLU A 87 -0.98 -7.13 -11.71
N PHE A 88 -0.34 -6.44 -10.76
CA PHE A 88 0.94 -5.78 -10.96
C PHE A 88 2.05 -6.80 -11.28
N GLU A 89 2.19 -7.87 -10.50
CA GLU A 89 3.22 -8.90 -10.75
C GLU A 89 2.94 -9.70 -12.02
N VAL A 90 1.68 -9.95 -12.37
CA VAL A 90 1.33 -10.59 -13.66
C VAL A 90 1.75 -9.73 -14.85
N GLN A 91 1.67 -8.40 -14.73
CA GLN A 91 2.00 -7.48 -15.82
C GLN A 91 3.50 -7.13 -15.90
N HIS A 92 4.16 -6.98 -14.75
CA HIS A 92 5.50 -6.39 -14.67
C HIS A 92 6.53 -7.27 -13.94
N GLY A 93 6.09 -8.37 -13.34
CA GLY A 93 6.91 -9.30 -12.54
C GLY A 93 7.44 -10.49 -13.31
N ASP A 94 8.14 -11.33 -12.56
CA ASP A 94 8.64 -12.64 -13.00
C ASP A 94 8.16 -13.73 -12.03
N GLU A 95 8.62 -14.97 -12.24
CA GLU A 95 8.24 -16.09 -11.40
C GLU A 95 8.70 -15.93 -9.94
N ASP A 96 9.87 -15.34 -9.72
CA ASP A 96 10.46 -15.16 -8.40
C ASP A 96 9.73 -14.05 -7.62
N THR A 97 9.46 -12.91 -8.24
CA THR A 97 8.71 -11.81 -7.61
C THR A 97 7.27 -12.20 -7.30
N PHE A 98 6.64 -12.98 -8.19
CA PHE A 98 5.29 -13.49 -7.97
C PHE A 98 5.25 -14.50 -6.81
N ARG A 99 6.24 -15.39 -6.71
CA ARG A 99 6.37 -16.33 -5.58
C ARG A 99 6.60 -15.60 -4.26
N GLU A 100 7.41 -14.54 -4.27
CA GLU A 100 7.64 -13.70 -3.09
C GLU A 100 6.34 -13.05 -2.59
N MET A 101 5.54 -12.46 -3.51
CA MET A 101 4.23 -11.90 -3.18
C MET A 101 3.30 -12.94 -2.52
N LEU A 102 3.22 -14.15 -3.08
CA LEU A 102 2.42 -15.23 -2.49
C LEU A 102 2.92 -15.64 -1.10
N CYS A 103 4.24 -15.68 -0.91
CA CYS A 103 4.84 -15.97 0.39
C CYS A 103 4.43 -14.93 1.42
N ILE A 104 4.57 -13.65 1.11
CA ILE A 104 4.19 -12.53 1.98
C ILE A 104 2.68 -12.60 2.31
N LYS A 105 1.83 -12.83 1.31
CA LYS A 105 0.38 -13.00 1.52
C LYS A 105 0.05 -14.13 2.49
N GLY A 106 0.74 -15.27 2.34
CA GLY A 106 0.60 -16.43 3.22
C GLY A 106 1.06 -16.12 4.65
N SER A 107 2.22 -15.51 4.81
CA SER A 107 2.76 -15.10 6.11
C SER A 107 1.85 -14.12 6.84
N VAL A 108 1.38 -13.07 6.16
CA VAL A 108 0.46 -12.08 6.74
C VAL A 108 -0.84 -12.76 7.15
N SER A 109 -1.42 -13.60 6.29
CA SER A 109 -2.65 -14.35 6.60
C SER A 109 -2.49 -15.29 7.81
N ALA A 110 -1.33 -15.95 7.95
CA ALA A 110 -1.01 -16.79 9.10
C ALA A 110 -0.85 -15.99 10.38
N SER A 111 -0.13 -14.86 10.36
CA SER A 111 0.06 -13.98 11.50
C SER A 111 -1.26 -13.39 12.02
N TYR A 112 -2.17 -12.99 11.11
CA TYR A 112 -3.50 -12.52 11.50
C TYR A 112 -4.37 -13.63 12.10
N SER A 113 -4.32 -14.84 11.52
CA SER A 113 -5.04 -16.00 12.05
C SER A 113 -4.55 -16.39 13.45
N GLN A 114 -3.23 -16.30 13.70
CA GLN A 114 -2.65 -16.52 15.02
C GLN A 114 -3.10 -15.45 16.02
N MET A 115 -3.05 -14.15 15.66
CA MET A 115 -3.54 -13.09 16.54
C MET A 115 -5.03 -13.25 16.90
N HIS A 116 -5.88 -13.60 15.91
CA HIS A 116 -7.30 -13.84 16.14
C HIS A 116 -7.56 -15.08 17.02
N PHE A 117 -6.72 -16.12 16.91
CA PHE A 117 -6.82 -17.33 17.74
C PHE A 117 -6.35 -17.12 19.18
N ILE A 118 -5.52 -16.10 19.47
CA ILE A 118 -5.05 -15.76 20.82
C ILE A 118 -6.03 -14.83 21.56
N LEU A 119 -6.89 -14.11 20.83
CA LEU A 119 -7.89 -13.17 21.36
C LEU A 119 -9.38 -13.63 21.41
N PRO A 120 -9.79 -14.92 21.45
CA PRO A 120 -11.23 -15.24 21.50
C PRO A 120 -11.95 -14.95 22.83
N GLU A 121 -11.24 -14.78 23.95
CA GLU A 121 -11.90 -14.70 25.29
C GLU A 121 -11.26 -13.67 26.25
N TYR A 122 -11.23 -12.40 25.87
CA TYR A 122 -11.02 -11.32 26.85
C TYR A 122 -11.92 -10.10 26.62
N LEU A 123 -13.22 -10.33 26.40
CA LEU A 123 -14.30 -9.36 26.63
C LEU A 123 -15.64 -10.07 26.86
#